data_AF-A0ABD5W5L6-F1
#
_entry.id   AF-A0ABD5W5L6-F1
#
_cell.length_a   1.000
_cell.length_b   1.000
_cell.length_c   1.000
_cell.angle_alpha   90.00
_cell.angle_beta   90.00
_cell.angle_gamma   90.00
#
_symmetry.space_group_name_H-M   'P 1'
#
loop_
_entity.id
_entity.type
_entity.pdbx_description
1 polymer ?
#
loop_
_entity_poly.entity_id
_entity_poly.type
_entity_poly.pdbx_seq_one_letter_code
_entity_poly.pdbx_strand_id
1 'polypeptide(L)' 'MITQNPEDIDGDILKQTNTNIFLGLREEVITKVPSIPRGYEQDLQKYGKGQAVIKAPDVEAVEVKGLPYCLTQHSN' A
#
# COMPACT_ATOMS: atom_id res chain seq x y z
N MET A 1 5.12 -6.34 7.78
CA MET A 1 3.73 -6.75 8.04
C MET A 1 2.97 -6.71 6.74
N ILE A 2 2.12 -7.70 6.46
CA ILE A 2 1.29 -7.76 5.24
C ILE A 2 -0.14 -8.08 5.71
N THR A 3 -1.11 -7.23 5.35
CA THR A 3 -2.52 -7.41 5.68
C THR A 3 -3.41 -6.83 4.58
N GLN A 4 -4.65 -7.32 4.49
CA GLN A 4 -5.73 -6.72 3.71
C GLN A 4 -6.68 -5.88 4.57
N ASN A 5 -6.66 -6.10 5.90
CA ASN A 5 -7.50 -5.45 6.89
C ASN A 5 -6.60 -4.75 7.92
N PRO A 6 -6.17 -3.52 7.65
CA PRO A 6 -5.33 -2.76 8.56
C PRO A 6 -6.02 -2.41 9.89
N GLU A 7 -7.35 -2.40 9.95
CA GLU A 7 -8.11 -2.24 11.20
C GLU A 7 -7.92 -3.38 12.20
N ASP A 8 -7.50 -4.56 11.74
CA ASP A 8 -7.25 -5.73 12.60
C ASP A 8 -5.88 -5.64 13.30
N ILE A 9 -5.08 -4.63 12.97
CA ILE A 9 -3.77 -4.39 13.58
C ILE A 9 -3.91 -3.39 14.71
N ASP A 10 -3.21 -3.67 15.82
CA ASP A 10 -3.11 -2.76 16.94
C ASP A 10 -2.61 -1.36 16.53
N GLY A 11 -3.29 -0.32 17.01
CA GLY A 11 -3.01 1.06 16.64
C GLY A 11 -1.61 1.54 17.02
N ASP A 12 -1.00 1.01 18.08
CA ASP A 12 0.36 1.37 18.47
C ASP A 12 1.40 0.71 17.57
N ILE A 13 1.12 -0.49 17.04
CA ILE A 13 1.95 -1.11 16.00
C ILE A 13 1.89 -0.28 14.71
N LEU A 14 0.69 0.18 14.31
CA LEU A 14 0.54 1.02 13.12
C LEU A 14 1.30 2.34 13.25
N LYS A 15 1.22 3.01 14.41
CA LYS A 15 1.97 4.27 14.66
C LYS A 15 3.48 4.10 14.59
N GLN A 16 4.01 2.93 14.98
CA GLN A 16 5.45 2.63 14.91
C GLN A 16 5.89 2.18 13.50
N THR A 17 4.95 1.98 12.56
CA THR A 17 5.26 1.58 11.19
C THR A 17 5.57 2.81 10.33
N ASN A 18 6.86 3.09 10.20
CA ASN A 18 7.35 4.30 9.54
C ASN A 18 7.26 4.27 7.99
N THR A 19 7.35 3.08 7.39
CA THR A 19 7.32 2.90 5.94
C THR A 19 6.16 2.00 5.55
N ASN A 20 5.36 2.47 4.61
CA ASN A 20 4.17 1.78 4.13
C ASN A 20 4.24 1.59 2.61
N ILE A 21 3.79 0.43 2.16
CA ILE A 21 3.61 0.10 0.75
C ILE A 21 2.14 -0.22 0.55
N PHE A 22 1.43 0.63 -0.18
CA PHE A 22 0.01 0.46 -0.46
C PHE A 22 -0.16 -0.03 -1.89
N LEU A 23 -0.65 -1.26 -2.06
CA LEU A 23 -1.07 -1.79 -3.35
C LEU A 23 -2.51 -1.36 -3.67
N GLY A 24 -3.11 -1.91 -4.72
CA GLY A 24 -4.53 -1.71 -5.00
C GLY A 24 -5.42 -2.05 -3.79
N LEU A 25 -6.19 -1.07 -3.33
CA LEU A 25 -7.09 -1.16 -2.17
C LEU A 25 -8.53 -0.86 -2.56
N ARG A 26 -9.48 -1.44 -1.82
CA ARG A 26 -10.90 -1.10 -1.93
C ARG A 26 -11.19 0.21 -1.21
N GLU A 27 -12.19 0.94 -1.68
CA GLU A 27 -12.63 2.21 -1.10
C GLU A 27 -12.91 2.12 0.41
N GLU A 28 -13.56 1.03 0.83
CA GLU A 28 -13.87 0.74 2.24
C GLU A 28 -12.64 0.63 3.15
N VAL A 29 -11.48 0.25 2.60
CA VAL A 29 -10.21 0.18 3.34
C VAL A 29 -9.52 1.55 3.31
N ILE A 30 -9.56 2.26 2.18
CA ILE A 30 -8.88 3.55 2.01
C ILE A 30 -9.34 4.57 3.05
N THR A 31 -10.65 4.63 3.30
CA THR A 31 -11.22 5.56 4.29
C THR A 31 -10.84 5.26 5.74
N LYS A 32 -10.35 4.04 6.03
CA LYS A 32 -9.99 3.59 7.37
C LYS A 32 -8.49 3.67 7.68
N VAL A 33 -7.65 3.96 6.68
CA VAL A 33 -6.19 3.92 6.84
C VAL A 33 -5.62 5.34 6.84
N PRO A 34 -5.33 5.91 8.01
CA PRO A 34 -4.87 7.30 8.10
C PRO A 34 -3.45 7.52 7.55
N SER A 35 -2.68 6.45 7.36
CA SER A 35 -1.31 6.52 6.82
C SER A 35 -1.23 6.59 5.29
N ILE A 36 -2.37 6.54 4.58
CA ILE A 36 -2.41 6.70 3.13
C ILE A 36 -1.96 8.13 2.75
N PRO A 37 -1.05 8.30 1.77
CA PRO A 37 -0.65 9.61 1.29
C PRO A 37 -1.81 10.35 0.63
N ARG A 38 -1.96 11.64 0.97
CA ARG A 38 -2.97 12.52 0.35
C ARG A 38 -2.79 12.57 -1.17
N GLY A 39 -3.90 12.49 -1.90
CA GLY A 39 -3.95 12.57 -3.35
C GLY A 39 -3.90 11.22 -4.05
N TYR A 40 -3.60 10.14 -3.32
CA TYR A 40 -3.55 8.78 -3.88
C TYR A 40 -4.83 7.96 -3.63
N GLU A 41 -5.82 8.50 -2.90
CA GLU A 41 -7.03 7.77 -2.51
C GLU A 41 -7.83 7.28 -3.73
N GLN A 42 -7.93 8.08 -4.79
CA GLN A 42 -8.62 7.68 -6.03
C GLN A 42 -7.77 6.78 -6.92
N ASP A 43 -6.44 6.89 -6.83
CA ASP A 43 -5.51 6.13 -7.66
C ASP A 43 -5.35 4.71 -7.14
N LEU A 44 -5.29 4.54 -5.82
CA LEU A 44 -5.24 3.24 -5.14
C LEU A 44 -6.39 2.30 -5.53
N GLN A 45 -7.56 2.85 -5.87
CA GLN A 45 -8.70 2.05 -6.34
C GLN A 45 -8.51 1.53 -7.77
N LYS A 46 -7.66 2.19 -8.56
CA LYS A 46 -7.42 1.92 -9.98
C LYS A 46 -6.12 1.15 -10.22
N TYR A 47 -5.30 0.97 -9.18
CA TYR A 47 -4.01 0.30 -9.28
C TYR A 47 -4.16 -1.13 -9.77
N GLY A 48 -3.45 -1.44 -10.86
CA GLY A 48 -3.33 -2.77 -11.39
C GLY A 48 -2.43 -3.66 -10.54
N LYS A 49 -2.37 -4.95 -10.91
CA LYS A 49 -1.51 -5.91 -10.21
C LYS A 49 -0.05 -5.45 -10.23
N GLY A 50 0.55 -5.35 -9.03
CA GLY A 50 1.95 -4.96 -8.87
C GLY A 50 2.22 -3.45 -8.94
N GLN A 51 1.19 -2.61 -9.05
CA GLN A 51 1.33 -1.17 -8.79
C GLN A 51 1.17 -0.90 -7.30
N ALA A 52 1.95 0.06 -6.80
CA ALA A 52 1.92 0.48 -5.41
C ALA A 52 2.35 1.93 -5.25
N VAL A 53 1.93 2.56 -4.16
CA VAL A 53 2.50 3.81 -3.67
C VAL A 53 3.29 3.51 -2.40
N ILE A 54 4.51 4.00 -2.35
CA ILE A 54 5.42 3.82 -1.21
C ILE A 54 5.52 5.14 -0.46
N LYS A 55 5.26 5.10 0.84
CA LYS A 55 5.42 6.24 1.75
C LYS A 55 6.42 5.90 2.84
N ALA A 56 7.49 6.67 2.91
CA ALA A 56 8.47 6.63 4.00
C ALA A 56 8.56 8.01 4.70
N PRO A 57 9.21 8.11 5.87
CA PRO A 57 9.43 9.38 6.56
C PRO A 57 10.27 10.32 5.73
N ASP A 58 10.03 11.62 5.87
CA ASP A 58 10.85 12.71 5.28
C ASP A 58 10.99 12.72 3.76
N VAL A 59 10.21 11.89 3.06
CA VAL A 59 10.18 11.82 1.59
C VAL A 59 8.75 11.92 1.06
N GLU A 60 8.63 12.40 -0.18
CA GLU A 60 7.37 12.37 -0.91
C GLU A 60 6.96 10.94 -1.23
N ALA A 61 5.66 10.70 -1.33
CA ALA A 61 5.14 9.40 -1.73
C ALA A 61 5.44 9.15 -3.21
N VAL A 62 5.91 7.95 -3.54
CA VAL A 62 6.31 7.59 -4.90
C VAL A 62 5.48 6.42 -5.38
N GLU A 63 4.90 6.55 -6.57
CA GLU A 63 4.28 5.43 -7.28
C GLU A 63 5.37 4.54 -7.89
N VAL A 64 5.24 3.23 -7.67
CA VAL A 64 6.07 2.19 -8.26
C VAL A 64 5.18 1.26 -9.06
N LYS A 65 5.64 0.91 -10.26
CA LYS A 65 4.98 -0.04 -11.14
C LYS A 65 5.86 -1.27 -11.34
N GLY A 66 5.28 -2.45 -11.08
CA GLY A 66 5.92 -3.72 -11.37
C GLY A 66 6.18 -3.95 -12.86
N LEU A 67 7.10 -4.87 -13.16
CA LEU A 67 7.36 -5.33 -14.52
C LEU A 67 6.14 -6.07 -15.10
N PRO A 68 5.97 -6.11 -16.43
CA PRO A 68 4.87 -6.84 -17.07
C PRO A 68 4.95 -8.37 -16.91
N TYR A 69 6.05 -8.89 -16.37
CA TYR A 69 6.27 -10.31 -16.08
C TYR A 69 6.85 -10.50 -14.68
N CYS A 70 6.52 -11.63 -14.03
CA CYS A 70 7.10 -11.97 -12.74
C CYS A 70 8.54 -12.47 -12.92
N LEU A 71 9.47 -11.92 -12.14
CA LEU A 71 10.86 -12.41 -12.10
C LEU A 71 11.01 -13.66 -11.24
N THR A 72 10.07 -13.87 -10.32
CA THR A 72 10.06 -15.05 -9.45
C THR A 72 9.34 -16.18 -10.15
N GLN A 73 10.03 -17.30 -10.32
CA GLN A 73 9.43 -18.52 -10.85
C GLN A 73 8.61 -19.20 -9.75
N HIS A 74 7.30 -18.95 -9.73
CA HIS A 74 6.34 -19.67 -8.90
C HIS A 74 6.04 -21.04 -9.52
N SER A 75 7.04 -21.91 -9.62
CA SER A 75 6.78 -23.33 -9.92
C SER A 75 6.17 -23.93 -8.66
N ASN A 76 4.94 -24.42 -8.76
CA ASN A 76 4.36 -25.33 -7.78
C ASN A 76 4.86 -26.75 -8.06
#